data_AF-A0A0N4XCR5-F1
#
_entry.id   AF-A0A0N4XCR5-F1
#
_cell.length_a   1.000
_cell.length_b   1.000
_cell.length_c   1.000
_cell.angle_alpha   90.00
_cell.angle_beta   90.00
_cell.angle_gamma   90.00
#
_symmetry.space_group_name_H-M   'P 1'
#
loop_
_entity.id
_entity.type
_entity.pdbx_description
1 polymer ?
#
loop_
_entity_poly.entity_id
_entity_poly.type
_entity_poly.pdbx_seq_one_letter_code
_entity_poly.pdbx_strand_id
1 'polypeptide(L)'
;MFNDEIVEVRLDAIAALTPLIVHGELQKEQLEIVLKCLDDAVVDSRQALRDLLAKAEFADAECMHIAKLILVLNAASNYEPIVSLLPDCVLKHYRFLRAATSDLVAPIKILEKPTEALSLTSIPSKEISGSTADILVNAYERLQEVIREPTLADRNALRRYIIEYGLILQPVSGLRDVNAISAFNEPLAGAARFIASLCEISSALESLAQVVLKGGGDISDATGTIHQEIVRIRCAEHQFSGVPSEMASFLIEAGMFLSLLESLVEMTVTPERYAHTVLRIRSVIAEAESRWAATGESCEQAVSLIAGILEPLDGPEWDSKKILSVGAFGHLLVTHAPFLPDVFPNIGDIKAKWAQISEPNRDVAIEKPLRFVAGLPCAVRLVATLHNVTENDRHNLRVQVDYPNNTRGYFRPLSTDISEEGDRISSLVLISSSEAWSDAADVILTLVLMTDSSQQAVSVPLLDSPSSAQPATVRLRAHPMTRT
;
A
#
# COMPACT_ATOMS: atom_id res chain seq x y z
N MET A 1 6.04 33.99 9.22
CA MET A 1 7.30 34.75 9.15
C MET A 1 8.49 33.85 8.87
N PHE A 2 8.86 32.89 9.72
CA PHE A 2 9.97 31.96 9.41
C PHE A 2 9.63 30.97 8.29
N ASN A 3 8.39 30.48 8.22
CA ASN A 3 7.90 29.64 7.11
C ASN A 3 7.05 30.44 6.11
N ASP A 4 7.36 31.72 5.90
CA ASP A 4 6.65 32.51 4.90
C ASP A 4 7.04 32.08 3.47
N GLU A 5 6.16 32.20 2.50
CA GLU A 5 6.48 31.83 1.10
C GLU A 5 7.47 32.82 0.48
N ILE A 6 7.44 34.07 0.95
CA ILE A 6 8.30 35.15 0.45
C ILE A 6 9.67 35.10 1.14
N VAL A 7 10.73 34.86 0.35
CA VAL A 7 12.12 34.74 0.82
C VAL A 7 12.59 35.98 1.58
N GLU A 8 12.31 37.18 1.07
CA GLU A 8 12.70 38.45 1.70
C GLU A 8 12.06 38.61 3.09
N VAL A 9 10.79 38.22 3.24
CA VAL A 9 10.08 38.28 4.53
C VAL A 9 10.69 37.30 5.54
N ARG A 10 11.13 36.12 5.09
CA ARG A 10 11.85 35.16 5.96
C ARG A 10 13.19 35.73 6.42
N LEU A 11 13.98 36.27 5.49
CA LEU A 11 15.29 36.85 5.77
C LEU A 11 15.20 38.06 6.71
N ASP A 12 14.23 38.96 6.48
CA ASP A 12 14.00 40.13 7.33
C ASP A 12 13.54 39.71 8.74
N ALA A 13 12.72 38.67 8.84
CA ALA A 13 12.30 38.12 10.13
C ALA A 13 13.49 37.54 10.91
N ILE A 14 14.36 36.76 10.24
CA ILE A 14 15.56 36.19 10.85
C ILE A 14 16.52 37.32 11.27
N ALA A 15 16.76 38.31 10.40
CA ALA A 15 17.64 39.43 10.68
C ALA A 15 17.14 40.30 11.85
N ALA A 16 15.83 40.53 11.95
CA ALA A 16 15.22 41.30 13.04
C ALA A 16 15.25 40.55 14.39
N LEU A 17 15.13 39.23 14.39
CA LEU A 17 15.17 38.41 15.61
C LEU A 17 16.57 38.12 16.13
N THR A 18 17.56 38.03 15.24
CA THR A 18 18.97 37.73 15.59
C THR A 18 19.55 38.60 16.71
N PRO A 19 19.36 39.94 16.77
CA PRO A 19 19.88 40.75 17.88
C PRO A 19 19.07 40.59 19.18
N LEU A 20 17.80 40.18 19.10
CA LEU A 20 16.89 40.07 20.25
C LEU A 20 17.02 38.72 20.96
N ILE A 21 17.49 37.69 20.25
CA ILE A 21 17.55 36.32 20.76
C ILE A 21 18.59 36.11 21.86
N VAL A 22 19.56 37.01 21.98
CA VAL A 22 20.57 37.02 23.06
C VAL A 22 19.95 37.30 24.44
N HIS A 23 18.71 37.82 24.46
CA HIS A 23 17.99 38.17 25.69
C HIS A 23 16.80 37.23 25.98
N GLY A 24 16.65 36.13 25.23
CA GLY A 24 15.53 35.20 25.38
C GLY A 24 15.97 33.74 25.28
N GLU A 25 15.20 32.85 25.90
CA GLU A 25 15.41 31.40 25.83
C GLU A 25 14.48 30.77 24.78
N LEU A 26 15.05 29.98 23.87
CA LEU A 26 14.34 29.22 22.86
C LEU A 26 13.77 27.93 23.45
N GLN A 27 12.45 27.79 23.40
CA GLN A 27 11.73 26.58 23.83
C GLN A 27 11.70 25.51 22.72
N LYS A 28 11.37 24.26 23.09
CA LYS A 28 11.35 23.12 22.16
C LYS A 28 10.44 23.35 20.95
N GLU A 29 9.23 23.86 21.16
CA GLU A 29 8.30 24.12 20.05
C GLU A 29 8.80 25.22 19.11
N GLN A 30 9.53 26.20 19.65
CA GLN A 30 10.12 27.28 18.87
C GLN A 30 11.34 26.77 18.09
N LEU A 31 12.13 25.88 18.67
CA LEU A 31 13.27 25.24 18.00
C LEU A 31 12.83 24.40 16.80
N GLU A 32 11.76 23.62 16.93
CA GLU A 32 11.22 22.83 15.81
C GLU A 32 10.76 23.72 14.64
N ILE A 33 10.26 24.92 14.91
CA ILE A 33 9.89 25.92 13.88
C ILE A 33 11.14 26.49 13.22
N VAL A 34 12.16 26.82 14.01
CA VAL A 34 13.43 27.37 13.53
C VAL A 34 14.19 26.33 12.70
N LEU A 35 14.26 25.07 13.14
CA LEU A 35 14.95 23.98 12.42
C LEU A 35 14.37 23.70 11.04
N LYS A 36 13.06 23.86 10.83
CA LYS A 36 12.43 23.71 9.50
C LYS A 36 13.01 24.67 8.45
N CYS A 37 13.53 25.82 8.88
CA CYS A 37 14.17 26.78 7.99
C CYS A 37 15.62 26.40 7.63
N LEU A 38 16.24 25.41 8.30
CA LEU A 38 17.54 24.86 7.86
C LEU A 38 17.42 23.99 6.61
N ASP A 39 16.22 23.47 6.33
CA ASP A 39 15.89 22.74 5.10
C ASP A 39 15.38 23.67 3.98
N ASP A 40 15.40 25.01 4.18
CA ASP A 40 15.03 25.98 3.14
C ASP A 40 15.92 25.78 1.91
N ALA A 41 15.35 25.79 0.70
CA ALA A 41 16.10 25.66 -0.55
C ALA A 41 17.12 26.80 -0.76
N VAL A 42 16.89 27.97 -0.16
CA VAL A 42 17.72 29.17 -0.29
C VAL A 42 18.91 29.13 0.68
N VAL A 43 20.13 29.23 0.12
CA VAL A 43 21.39 29.17 0.88
C VAL A 43 21.50 30.29 1.92
N ASP A 44 21.10 31.50 1.57
CA ASP A 44 21.23 32.69 2.43
C ASP A 44 20.30 32.62 3.65
N SER A 45 19.10 32.06 3.50
CA SER A 45 18.17 31.79 4.61
C SER A 45 18.77 30.80 5.61
N ARG A 46 19.38 29.71 5.09
CA ARG A 46 20.08 28.73 5.94
C ARG A 46 21.26 29.36 6.67
N GLN A 47 22.01 30.25 6.03
CA GLN A 47 23.15 30.91 6.64
C GLN A 47 22.74 31.94 7.70
N ALA A 48 21.75 32.78 7.43
CA ALA A 48 21.23 33.75 8.39
C ALA A 48 20.66 33.06 9.65
N LEU A 49 20.01 31.92 9.47
CA LEU A 49 19.48 31.11 10.57
C LEU A 49 20.56 30.44 11.42
N ARG A 50 21.68 30.02 10.80
CA ARG A 50 22.85 29.52 11.52
C ARG A 50 23.44 30.60 12.42
N ASP A 51 23.48 31.84 11.95
CA ASP A 51 23.96 32.99 12.73
C ASP A 51 23.02 33.36 13.89
N LEU A 52 21.71 33.15 13.73
CA LEU A 52 20.70 33.29 14.78
C LEU A 52 20.82 32.20 15.84
N LEU A 53 20.91 30.93 15.43
CA LEU A 53 21.08 29.78 16.33
C LEU A 53 22.40 29.84 17.09
N ALA A 54 23.46 30.40 16.50
CA ALA A 54 24.74 30.60 17.16
C ALA A 54 24.68 31.60 18.34
N LYS A 55 23.65 32.44 18.39
CA LYS A 55 23.47 33.50 19.40
C LYS A 55 22.34 33.22 20.40
N ALA A 56 21.64 32.10 20.25
CA ALA A 56 20.50 31.72 21.05
C ALA A 56 20.89 31.01 22.36
N GLU A 57 20.16 31.31 23.44
CA GLU A 57 20.08 30.46 24.63
C GLU A 57 18.84 29.54 24.52
N PHE A 58 18.90 28.30 25.01
CA PHE A 58 17.85 27.29 24.81
C PHE A 58 17.37 26.75 26.15
N ALA A 59 16.06 26.52 26.27
CA ALA A 59 15.39 26.17 27.52
C ALA A 59 15.56 24.70 27.95
N ASP A 60 15.79 23.77 27.02
CA ASP A 60 15.89 22.34 27.32
C ASP A 60 17.35 21.83 27.20
N ALA A 61 17.88 21.34 28.32
CA ALA A 61 19.27 20.88 28.43
C ALA A 61 19.56 19.64 27.55
N GLU A 62 18.55 18.80 27.27
CA GLU A 62 18.71 17.59 26.46
C GLU A 62 18.77 17.89 24.96
N CYS A 63 17.92 18.79 24.45
CA CYS A 63 17.94 19.22 23.05
C CYS A 63 19.26 19.94 22.70
N MET A 64 19.75 20.77 23.62
CA MET A 64 21.06 21.41 23.50
C MET A 64 22.20 20.42 23.49
N HIS A 65 22.13 19.39 24.33
CA HIS A 65 23.15 18.36 24.40
C HIS A 65 23.24 17.58 23.09
N ILE A 66 22.10 17.15 22.51
CA ILE A 66 22.07 16.41 21.24
C ILE A 66 22.54 17.29 20.06
N ALA A 67 22.10 18.54 19.97
CA ALA A 67 22.53 19.45 18.89
C ALA A 67 24.03 19.76 18.95
N LYS A 68 24.58 20.03 20.15
CA LYS A 68 26.02 20.20 20.36
C LYS A 68 26.78 18.92 20.03
N LEU A 69 26.21 17.75 20.35
CA LEU A 69 26.83 16.46 20.06
C LEU A 69 26.92 16.20 18.56
N ILE A 70 25.84 16.41 17.81
CA ILE A 70 25.82 16.28 16.35
C ILE A 70 26.82 17.26 15.71
N LEU A 71 26.87 18.51 16.18
CA LEU A 71 27.83 19.52 15.72
C LEU A 71 29.29 19.05 15.94
N VAL A 72 29.62 18.61 17.16
CA VAL A 72 30.97 18.16 17.52
C VAL A 72 31.36 16.89 16.75
N LEU A 73 30.43 15.96 16.55
CA LEU A 73 30.67 14.73 15.79
C LEU A 73 30.90 15.00 14.30
N ASN A 74 30.14 15.92 13.70
CA ASN A 74 30.35 16.37 12.32
C ASN A 74 31.62 17.21 12.15
N ALA A 75 32.08 17.89 13.19
CA ALA A 75 33.40 18.51 13.21
C ALA A 75 34.50 17.45 13.30
N ALA A 76 34.31 16.42 14.13
CA ALA A 76 35.25 15.31 14.33
C ALA A 76 35.42 14.43 13.08
N SER A 77 34.41 14.34 12.20
CA SER A 77 34.53 13.63 10.92
C SER A 77 35.48 14.34 9.94
N ASN A 78 35.60 15.67 10.08
CA ASN A 78 36.45 16.51 9.22
C ASN A 78 37.83 16.81 9.84
N TYR A 79 37.94 16.76 11.17
CA TYR A 79 39.18 17.09 11.89
C TYR A 79 39.52 16.02 12.96
N GLU A 80 40.46 15.16 12.59
CA GLU A 80 40.92 13.99 13.36
C GLU A 80 41.35 14.28 14.82
N PRO A 81 42.01 15.40 15.17
CA PRO A 81 42.37 15.70 16.56
C PRO A 81 41.19 15.94 17.52
N ILE A 82 39.97 16.19 17.02
CA ILE A 82 38.79 16.28 17.91
C ILE A 82 38.43 14.90 18.44
N VAL A 83 38.64 13.84 17.65
CA VAL A 83 38.29 12.45 18.03
C VAL A 83 39.03 12.02 19.31
N SER A 84 40.27 12.45 19.51
CA SER A 84 41.06 12.14 20.71
C SER A 84 40.63 12.90 21.96
N LEU A 85 39.80 13.94 21.81
CA LEU A 85 39.25 14.74 22.90
C LEU A 85 37.83 14.28 23.30
N LEU A 86 37.24 13.33 22.58
CA LEU A 86 35.89 12.84 22.86
C LEU A 86 35.86 11.90 24.07
N PRO A 87 34.97 12.12 25.05
CA PRO A 87 34.73 11.18 26.14
C PRO A 87 34.13 9.85 25.66
N ASP A 88 34.38 8.75 26.38
CA ASP A 88 33.86 7.41 26.03
C ASP A 88 32.33 7.34 25.91
N CYS A 89 31.59 8.14 26.69
CA CYS A 89 30.14 8.23 26.59
C CYS A 89 29.68 8.82 25.25
N VAL A 90 30.45 9.75 24.68
CA VAL A 90 30.16 10.39 23.38
C VAL A 90 30.37 9.41 22.23
N LEU A 91 31.31 8.47 22.35
CA LEU A 91 31.50 7.40 21.35
C LEU A 91 30.30 6.45 21.27
N LYS A 92 29.67 6.15 22.41
CA LYS A 92 28.42 5.36 22.45
C LYS A 92 27.27 6.11 21.81
N HIS A 93 27.15 7.40 22.11
CA HIS A 93 26.14 8.26 21.49
C HIS A 93 26.38 8.45 19.98
N TYR A 94 27.62 8.56 19.52
CA TYR A 94 27.96 8.58 18.10
C TYR A 94 27.44 7.34 17.38
N ARG A 95 27.70 6.13 17.92
CA ARG A 95 27.22 4.87 17.32
C ARG A 95 25.69 4.83 17.25
N PHE A 96 25.01 5.27 18.31
CA PHE A 96 23.55 5.33 18.36
C PHE A 96 22.98 6.35 17.36
N LEU A 97 23.49 7.59 17.36
CA LEU A 97 23.03 8.66 16.46
C LEU A 97 23.36 8.35 15.00
N ARG A 98 24.50 7.72 14.70
CA ARG A 98 24.85 7.28 13.36
C ARG A 98 23.90 6.18 12.85
N ALA A 99 23.45 5.29 13.74
CA ALA A 99 22.47 4.27 13.41
C ALA A 99 21.04 4.83 13.25
N ALA A 100 20.68 5.85 14.04
CA ALA A 100 19.35 6.45 14.03
C ALA A 100 19.15 7.53 12.95
N THR A 101 20.18 8.33 12.66
CA THR A 101 20.16 9.48 11.75
C THR A 101 21.45 9.57 10.94
N SER A 102 21.60 8.68 9.96
CA SER A 102 22.79 8.55 9.12
C SER A 102 22.93 9.64 8.05
N ASP A 103 21.86 10.38 7.82
CA ASP A 103 21.76 11.58 7.02
C ASP A 103 22.38 12.82 7.70
N LEU A 104 22.21 12.93 9.02
CA LEU A 104 22.65 14.08 9.81
C LEU A 104 24.06 13.95 10.42
N VAL A 105 24.53 12.73 10.69
CA VAL A 105 25.83 12.48 11.34
C VAL A 105 26.80 11.83 10.36
N ALA A 106 27.86 12.56 9.98
CA ALA A 106 28.87 12.10 9.05
C ALA A 106 29.77 10.98 9.63
N PRO A 107 30.28 10.04 8.81
CA PRO A 107 31.13 8.95 9.28
C PRO A 107 32.52 9.44 9.72
N ILE A 108 32.93 9.04 10.93
CA ILE A 108 34.26 9.31 11.49
C ILE A 108 35.17 8.12 11.21
N LYS A 109 36.01 8.26 10.17
CA LYS A 109 36.87 7.18 9.61
C LYS A 109 37.76 6.45 10.64
N ILE A 110 38.13 7.10 11.73
CA ILE A 110 39.02 6.54 12.77
C ILE A 110 38.27 5.61 13.72
N LEU A 111 37.00 5.92 14.02
CA LEU A 111 36.14 5.17 14.94
C LEU A 111 35.46 3.97 14.28
N GLU A 112 35.43 3.95 12.94
CA GLU A 112 34.89 2.85 12.13
C GLU A 112 35.96 1.80 11.79
N LYS A 113 37.20 1.94 12.27
CA LYS A 113 38.18 0.85 12.19
C LYS A 113 37.65 -0.35 13.00
N PRO A 114 37.52 -1.54 12.39
CA PRO A 114 36.90 -2.68 13.04
C PRO A 114 37.76 -3.11 14.22
N THR A 115 37.30 -2.78 15.43
CA THR A 115 37.86 -3.36 16.65
C THR A 115 37.20 -4.73 16.77
N GLU A 116 38.00 -5.77 16.54
CA GLU A 116 37.69 -7.15 16.85
C GLU A 116 37.12 -7.26 18.28
N ALA A 117 36.12 -8.13 18.44
CA ALA A 117 35.40 -8.49 19.67
C ALA A 117 34.18 -7.61 20.05
N LEU A 118 33.05 -7.91 19.42
CA LEU A 118 31.88 -8.55 20.07
C LEU A 118 30.97 -9.15 18.97
N SER A 119 31.53 -10.07 18.18
CA SER A 119 30.74 -10.95 17.32
C SER A 119 30.49 -12.24 18.10
N LEU A 120 29.30 -12.35 18.71
CA LEU A 120 28.80 -13.61 19.23
C LEU A 120 28.61 -14.57 18.05
N THR A 121 29.51 -15.55 17.97
CA THR A 121 29.40 -16.82 17.25
C THR A 121 28.96 -16.76 15.79
N SER A 122 29.95 -16.63 14.90
CA SER A 122 29.89 -17.13 13.54
C SER A 122 29.69 -18.65 13.56
N ILE A 123 28.49 -19.09 13.15
CA ILE A 123 28.24 -20.46 12.67
C ILE A 123 28.97 -20.60 11.32
N PRO A 124 29.62 -21.75 11.03
CA PRO A 124 30.49 -21.88 9.87
C PRO A 124 29.74 -21.65 8.55
N SER A 125 30.35 -20.80 7.75
CA SER A 125 29.98 -20.36 6.41
C SER A 125 29.71 -21.51 5.44
N LYS A 126 28.43 -21.73 5.15
CA LYS A 126 27.94 -22.20 3.85
C LYS A 126 26.47 -21.80 3.77
N GLU A 127 26.16 -20.53 3.48
CA GLU A 127 24.85 -20.14 2.92
C GLU A 127 24.76 -18.64 2.59
N ILE A 128 24.14 -18.38 1.43
CA ILE A 128 23.52 -17.13 0.95
C ILE A 128 24.48 -16.04 0.44
N SER A 129 25.05 -16.31 -0.74
CA SER A 129 25.33 -15.25 -1.71
C SER A 129 24.10 -15.09 -2.59
N GLY A 130 23.21 -14.16 -2.27
CA GLY A 130 22.10 -13.75 -3.12
C GLY A 130 21.63 -12.34 -2.72
N SER A 131 21.42 -11.48 -3.71
CA SER A 131 20.80 -10.16 -3.53
C SER A 131 19.39 -10.32 -2.96
N THR A 132 18.86 -9.34 -2.22
CA THR A 132 17.45 -9.38 -1.73
C THR A 132 16.44 -9.61 -2.86
N ALA A 133 16.78 -9.23 -4.09
CA ALA A 133 16.00 -9.55 -5.29
C ALA A 133 15.94 -11.05 -5.57
N ASP A 134 17.03 -11.79 -5.37
CA ASP A 134 17.11 -13.25 -5.61
C ASP A 134 16.18 -14.02 -4.65
N ILE A 135 15.97 -13.49 -3.45
CA ILE A 135 15.00 -14.03 -2.48
C ILE A 135 13.57 -13.93 -3.03
N LEU A 136 13.23 -12.81 -3.68
CA LEU A 136 11.91 -12.63 -4.29
C LEU A 136 11.72 -13.51 -5.53
N VAL A 137 12.77 -13.69 -6.36
CA VAL A 137 12.73 -14.65 -7.48
C VAL A 137 12.44 -16.06 -6.95
N ASN A 138 13.20 -16.50 -5.94
CA ASN A 138 13.03 -17.82 -5.34
C ASN A 138 11.63 -17.97 -4.68
N ALA A 139 11.09 -16.92 -4.07
CA ALA A 139 9.73 -16.93 -3.53
C ALA A 139 8.68 -17.17 -4.65
N TYR A 140 8.87 -16.57 -5.82
CA TYR A 140 8.01 -16.80 -6.98
C TYR A 140 8.17 -18.19 -7.59
N GLU A 141 9.40 -18.67 -7.78
CA GLU A 141 9.66 -20.03 -8.27
C GLU A 141 9.01 -21.09 -7.35
N ARG A 142 9.14 -20.91 -6.03
CA ARG A 142 8.46 -21.77 -5.05
C ARG A 142 6.95 -21.72 -5.19
N LEU A 143 6.35 -20.55 -5.45
CA LEU A 143 4.92 -20.42 -5.69
C LEU A 143 4.45 -21.24 -6.90
N GLN A 144 5.26 -21.31 -7.96
CA GLN A 144 4.98 -22.17 -9.11
C GLN A 144 5.12 -23.66 -8.75
N GLU A 145 6.14 -24.02 -7.97
CA GLU A 145 6.35 -25.40 -7.51
C GLU A 145 5.22 -25.91 -6.62
N VAL A 146 4.54 -25.02 -5.86
CA VAL A 146 3.37 -25.40 -5.04
C VAL A 146 2.34 -26.15 -5.86
N ILE A 147 2.13 -25.81 -7.14
CA ILE A 147 1.11 -26.46 -7.98
C ILE A 147 1.40 -27.97 -8.16
N ARG A 148 2.66 -28.40 -8.01
CA ARG A 148 3.08 -29.80 -8.16
C ARG A 148 2.74 -30.69 -6.96
N GLU A 149 2.44 -30.10 -5.80
CA GLU A 149 2.08 -30.87 -4.61
C GLU A 149 0.68 -31.49 -4.73
N PRO A 150 0.48 -32.74 -4.26
CA PRO A 150 -0.73 -33.50 -4.57
C PRO A 150 -1.96 -33.08 -3.77
N THR A 151 -1.79 -32.53 -2.55
CA THR A 151 -2.92 -32.18 -1.69
C THR A 151 -3.13 -30.67 -1.59
N LEU A 152 -4.39 -30.22 -1.57
CA LEU A 152 -4.74 -28.82 -1.34
C LEU A 152 -4.22 -28.31 0.02
N ALA A 153 -4.20 -29.17 1.04
CA ALA A 153 -3.74 -28.82 2.38
C ALA A 153 -2.25 -28.50 2.39
N ASP A 154 -1.42 -29.33 1.75
CA ASP A 154 0.02 -29.11 1.64
C ASP A 154 0.31 -27.87 0.79
N ARG A 155 -0.44 -27.69 -0.31
CA ARG A 155 -0.33 -26.49 -1.16
C ARG A 155 -0.61 -25.20 -0.40
N ASN A 156 -1.70 -25.15 0.36
CA ASN A 156 -2.03 -24.00 1.17
C ASN A 156 -1.06 -23.80 2.34
N ALA A 157 -0.50 -24.87 2.90
CA ALA A 157 0.56 -24.77 3.91
C ALA A 157 1.82 -24.11 3.32
N LEU A 158 2.27 -24.55 2.14
CA LEU A 158 3.42 -23.97 1.44
C LEU A 158 3.18 -22.50 1.06
N ARG A 159 1.99 -22.13 0.55
CA ARG A 159 1.65 -20.72 0.29
C ARG A 159 1.70 -19.86 1.56
N ARG A 160 1.23 -20.39 2.69
CA ARG A 160 1.38 -19.70 3.99
C ARG A 160 2.83 -19.55 4.38
N TYR A 161 3.68 -20.57 4.18
CA TYR A 161 5.11 -20.40 4.42
C TYR A 161 5.73 -19.31 3.54
N ILE A 162 5.28 -19.14 2.30
CA ILE A 162 5.76 -18.08 1.40
C ILE A 162 5.35 -16.68 1.88
N ILE A 163 4.11 -16.52 2.38
CA ILE A 163 3.56 -15.23 2.83
C ILE A 163 3.92 -14.90 4.29
N GLU A 164 3.61 -15.79 5.25
CA GLU A 164 3.74 -15.55 6.69
C GLU A 164 3.63 -16.84 7.57
N TYR A 165 4.58 -17.06 8.50
CA TYR A 165 4.26 -17.63 9.83
C TYR A 165 5.23 -17.20 10.96
N GLY A 166 4.67 -16.49 11.94
CA GLY A 166 5.13 -16.43 13.32
C GLY A 166 4.34 -17.42 14.19
N LEU A 167 5.07 -18.09 15.12
CA LEU A 167 4.61 -18.98 16.19
C LEU A 167 3.88 -20.29 15.79
N ILE A 168 4.63 -21.40 15.69
CA ILE A 168 4.49 -22.64 16.48
C ILE A 168 5.48 -23.69 15.93
N LEU A 169 6.43 -24.09 16.78
CA LEU A 169 7.21 -25.34 16.75
C LEU A 169 7.79 -25.84 15.41
N GLN A 170 8.80 -25.14 14.89
CA GLN A 170 10.11 -25.63 14.43
C GLN A 170 10.69 -24.65 13.38
N PRO A 171 11.91 -24.11 13.56
CA PRO A 171 12.45 -23.11 12.66
C PRO A 171 13.15 -23.78 11.47
N VAL A 172 12.53 -23.74 10.30
CA VAL A 172 13.29 -23.69 9.04
C VAL A 172 13.46 -22.21 8.73
N SER A 173 14.65 -21.69 9.01
CA SER A 173 15.02 -20.28 9.00
C SER A 173 15.28 -19.73 7.59
N GLY A 174 14.23 -19.55 6.78
CA GLY A 174 14.42 -19.00 5.43
C GLY A 174 13.17 -18.61 4.64
N LEU A 175 12.06 -18.27 5.30
CA LEU A 175 10.81 -17.85 4.66
C LEU A 175 10.05 -16.81 5.51
N ARG A 176 10.77 -15.78 5.98
CA ARG A 176 10.18 -14.60 6.64
C ARG A 176 10.11 -13.40 5.68
N ASP A 177 10.33 -13.63 4.39
CA ASP A 177 11.06 -12.67 3.58
C ASP A 177 10.16 -11.69 2.85
N VAL A 178 8.99 -12.09 2.33
CA VAL A 178 8.19 -11.19 1.46
C VAL A 178 7.60 -10.00 2.23
N ASN A 179 6.90 -10.25 3.35
CA ASN A 179 6.36 -9.18 4.19
C ASN A 179 7.46 -8.36 4.88
N ALA A 180 8.58 -8.98 5.25
CA ALA A 180 9.73 -8.26 5.80
C ALA A 180 10.42 -7.39 4.74
N ILE A 181 10.63 -7.90 3.52
CA ILE A 181 11.19 -7.13 2.39
C ILE A 181 10.24 -5.98 2.05
N SER A 182 8.92 -6.20 2.07
CA SER A 182 7.95 -5.11 1.92
C SER A 182 8.09 -4.02 2.98
N ALA A 183 8.45 -4.36 4.21
CA ALA A 183 8.54 -3.41 5.31
C ALA A 183 9.87 -2.64 5.33
N PHE A 184 10.96 -3.31 4.95
CA PHE A 184 12.32 -2.82 5.17
C PHE A 184 13.11 -2.52 3.90
N ASN A 185 12.60 -2.84 2.71
CA ASN A 185 13.25 -2.59 1.43
C ASN A 185 12.31 -1.83 0.48
N GLU A 186 12.31 -0.50 0.58
CA GLU A 186 11.45 0.39 -0.21
C GLU A 186 11.45 0.14 -1.73
N PRO A 187 12.61 -0.03 -2.42
CA PRO A 187 12.59 -0.27 -3.86
C PRO A 187 12.01 -1.62 -4.27
N LEU A 188 12.09 -2.65 -3.41
CA LEU A 188 11.53 -3.98 -3.68
C LEU A 188 10.17 -4.21 -3.02
N ALA A 189 9.66 -3.24 -2.25
CA ALA A 189 8.42 -3.40 -1.50
C ALA A 189 7.20 -3.58 -2.41
N GLY A 190 7.20 -2.94 -3.58
CA GLY A 190 6.15 -3.11 -4.59
C GLY A 190 6.05 -4.55 -5.07
N ALA A 191 7.16 -5.12 -5.55
CA ALA A 191 7.21 -6.50 -6.01
C ALA A 191 6.93 -7.52 -4.91
N ALA A 192 7.41 -7.29 -3.69
CA ALA A 192 7.12 -8.16 -2.56
C ALA A 192 5.61 -8.21 -2.25
N ARG A 193 4.95 -7.05 -2.14
CA ARG A 193 3.50 -6.97 -1.95
C ARG A 193 2.72 -7.60 -3.09
N PHE A 194 3.22 -7.47 -4.30
CA PHE A 194 2.61 -8.07 -5.48
C PHE A 194 2.70 -9.60 -5.45
N ILE A 195 3.86 -10.17 -5.12
CA ILE A 195 4.02 -11.63 -4.94
C ILE A 195 3.10 -12.15 -3.84
N ALA A 196 2.98 -11.44 -2.71
CA ALA A 196 2.03 -11.79 -1.67
C ALA A 196 0.58 -11.82 -2.20
N SER A 197 0.18 -10.79 -2.96
CA SER A 197 -1.14 -10.76 -3.61
C SER A 197 -1.36 -11.92 -4.58
N LEU A 198 -0.36 -12.32 -5.37
CA LEU A 198 -0.45 -13.47 -6.26
C LEU A 198 -0.59 -14.80 -5.49
N CYS A 199 0.10 -14.93 -4.36
CA CYS A 199 -0.04 -16.09 -3.47
C CYS A 199 -1.47 -16.21 -2.93
N GLU A 200 -2.06 -15.10 -2.48
CA GLU A 200 -3.45 -15.06 -2.00
C GLU A 200 -4.45 -15.40 -3.11
N ILE A 201 -4.32 -14.78 -4.28
CA ILE A 201 -5.21 -15.00 -5.43
C ILE A 201 -5.13 -16.47 -5.89
N SER A 202 -3.93 -17.04 -6.01
CA SER A 202 -3.77 -18.46 -6.39
C SER A 202 -4.36 -19.43 -5.37
N SER A 203 -4.23 -19.14 -4.06
CA SER A 203 -4.87 -19.94 -3.01
C SER A 203 -6.39 -19.86 -3.09
N ALA A 204 -6.94 -18.66 -3.31
CA ALA A 204 -8.37 -18.43 -3.44
C ALA A 204 -8.97 -19.13 -4.67
N LEU A 205 -8.31 -19.02 -5.84
CA LEU A 205 -8.71 -19.70 -7.07
C LEU A 205 -8.83 -21.21 -6.88
N GLU A 206 -7.81 -21.85 -6.29
CA GLU A 206 -7.84 -23.29 -6.05
C GLU A 206 -8.91 -23.67 -5.02
N SER A 207 -9.00 -22.94 -3.91
CA SER A 207 -9.96 -23.22 -2.84
C SER A 207 -11.39 -23.12 -3.34
N LEU A 208 -11.74 -22.04 -4.05
CA LEU A 208 -13.07 -21.82 -4.61
C LEU A 208 -13.39 -22.82 -5.72
N ALA A 209 -12.42 -23.13 -6.58
CA ALA A 209 -12.59 -24.19 -7.58
C ALA A 209 -12.85 -25.56 -6.91
N GLN A 210 -12.16 -25.91 -5.82
CA GLN A 210 -12.45 -27.15 -5.09
C GLN A 210 -13.86 -27.14 -4.48
N VAL A 211 -14.27 -26.04 -3.85
CA VAL A 211 -15.59 -25.93 -3.20
C VAL A 211 -16.70 -26.06 -4.25
N VAL A 212 -16.63 -25.28 -5.33
CA VAL A 212 -17.69 -25.20 -6.36
C VAL A 212 -17.71 -26.43 -7.26
N LEU A 213 -16.55 -26.91 -7.73
CA LEU A 213 -16.49 -27.97 -8.75
C LEU A 213 -16.50 -29.37 -8.16
N LYS A 214 -16.04 -29.55 -6.90
CA LYS A 214 -15.95 -30.87 -6.25
C LYS A 214 -16.89 -31.03 -5.05
N GLY A 215 -17.71 -30.02 -4.72
CA GLY A 215 -18.75 -30.10 -3.70
C GLY A 215 -18.23 -30.09 -2.25
N GLY A 216 -17.15 -29.35 -2.00
CA GLY A 216 -16.43 -29.36 -0.71
C GLY A 216 -17.02 -28.48 0.41
N GLY A 217 -18.14 -27.79 0.19
CA GLY A 217 -18.72 -26.84 1.16
C GLY A 217 -20.09 -26.29 0.76
N ASP A 218 -20.58 -25.30 1.52
CA ASP A 218 -21.84 -24.61 1.19
C ASP A 218 -21.64 -23.71 -0.05
N ILE A 219 -22.35 -24.04 -1.13
CA ILE A 219 -22.25 -23.38 -2.42
C ILE A 219 -22.80 -21.95 -2.35
N SER A 220 -23.71 -21.66 -1.41
CA SER A 220 -24.31 -20.33 -1.27
C SER A 220 -23.35 -19.30 -0.66
N ASP A 221 -22.54 -19.71 0.32
CA ASP A 221 -21.47 -18.88 0.90
C ASP A 221 -20.31 -18.66 -0.08
N ALA A 222 -20.13 -19.58 -1.03
CA ALA A 222 -19.11 -19.48 -2.06
C ALA A 222 -19.30 -18.24 -2.95
N THR A 223 -20.54 -17.87 -3.29
CA THR A 223 -20.82 -16.67 -4.12
C THR A 223 -20.32 -15.38 -3.45
N GLY A 224 -20.57 -15.22 -2.14
CA GLY A 224 -20.09 -14.05 -1.39
C GLY A 224 -18.56 -13.99 -1.32
N THR A 225 -17.92 -15.16 -1.14
CA THR A 225 -16.46 -15.27 -1.13
C THR A 225 -15.87 -14.97 -2.52
N ILE A 226 -16.47 -15.51 -3.59
CA ILE A 226 -16.07 -15.22 -4.98
C ILE A 226 -16.11 -13.72 -5.26
N HIS A 227 -17.18 -13.02 -4.86
CA HIS A 227 -17.28 -11.58 -5.05
C HIS A 227 -16.15 -10.81 -4.34
N GLN A 228 -15.81 -11.19 -3.11
CA GLN A 228 -14.69 -10.58 -2.37
C GLN A 228 -13.34 -10.82 -3.07
N GLU A 229 -13.13 -12.02 -3.61
CA GLU A 229 -11.90 -12.37 -4.33
C GLU A 229 -11.79 -11.67 -5.68
N ILE A 230 -12.90 -11.47 -6.40
CA ILE A 230 -12.92 -10.63 -7.61
C ILE A 230 -12.49 -9.20 -7.28
N VAL A 231 -12.95 -8.63 -6.16
CA VAL A 231 -12.51 -7.30 -5.70
C VAL A 231 -11.01 -7.32 -5.37
N ARG A 232 -10.48 -8.38 -4.72
CA ARG A 232 -9.04 -8.52 -4.45
C ARG A 232 -8.21 -8.55 -5.75
N ILE A 233 -8.66 -9.27 -6.77
CA ILE A 233 -8.00 -9.30 -8.09
C ILE A 233 -8.03 -7.90 -8.73
N ARG A 234 -9.18 -7.22 -8.70
CA ARG A 234 -9.30 -5.83 -9.20
C ARG A 234 -8.35 -4.87 -8.46
N CYS A 235 -8.14 -5.08 -7.15
CA CYS A 235 -7.13 -4.36 -6.39
C CYS A 235 -5.71 -4.64 -6.92
N ALA A 236 -5.35 -5.91 -7.08
CA ALA A 236 -4.03 -6.30 -7.59
C ALA A 236 -3.72 -5.76 -9.00
N GLU A 237 -4.74 -5.56 -9.84
CA GLU A 237 -4.56 -4.98 -11.18
C GLU A 237 -4.26 -3.46 -11.14
N HIS A 238 -4.82 -2.73 -10.18
CA HIS A 238 -4.78 -1.25 -10.17
C HIS A 238 -3.91 -0.64 -9.07
N GLN A 239 -3.57 -1.41 -8.02
CA GLN A 239 -2.70 -0.97 -6.91
C GLN A 239 -1.21 -0.99 -7.27
N PHE A 240 -0.84 -1.58 -8.40
CA PHE A 240 0.55 -1.69 -8.83
C PHE A 240 0.76 -0.97 -10.17
N SER A 241 1.98 -0.50 -10.38
CA SER A 241 2.45 0.12 -11.63
C SER A 241 3.69 -0.64 -12.11
N GLY A 242 3.93 -0.65 -13.42
CA GLY A 242 5.01 -1.45 -14.01
C GLY A 242 4.74 -2.96 -14.01
N VAL A 243 3.48 -3.38 -13.87
CA VAL A 243 3.11 -4.81 -13.96
C VAL A 243 3.30 -5.29 -15.41
N PRO A 244 4.03 -6.40 -15.64
CA PRO A 244 4.21 -6.97 -16.97
C PRO A 244 2.89 -7.43 -17.60
N SER A 245 2.80 -7.39 -18.94
CA SER A 245 1.59 -7.76 -19.69
C SER A 245 1.13 -9.19 -19.42
N GLU A 246 2.06 -10.14 -19.28
CA GLU A 246 1.75 -11.55 -18.97
C GLU A 246 1.04 -11.69 -17.62
N MET A 247 1.52 -10.97 -16.59
CA MET A 247 0.92 -11.03 -15.26
C MET A 247 -0.39 -10.24 -15.19
N ALA A 248 -0.48 -9.12 -15.90
CA ALA A 248 -1.74 -8.40 -16.05
C ALA A 248 -2.81 -9.27 -16.76
N SER A 249 -2.40 -10.02 -17.79
CA SER A 249 -3.26 -10.96 -18.51
C SER A 249 -3.74 -12.10 -17.59
N PHE A 250 -2.85 -12.65 -16.75
CA PHE A 250 -3.20 -13.63 -15.73
C PHE A 250 -4.24 -13.09 -14.73
N LEU A 251 -4.11 -11.86 -14.25
CA LEU A 251 -5.08 -11.26 -13.32
C LEU A 251 -6.47 -11.11 -13.98
N ILE A 252 -6.52 -10.71 -15.26
CA ILE A 252 -7.77 -10.63 -16.02
C ILE A 252 -8.38 -12.04 -16.16
N GLU A 253 -7.57 -13.04 -16.49
CA GLU A 253 -8.00 -14.44 -16.61
C GLU A 253 -8.55 -14.98 -15.28
N ALA A 254 -7.84 -14.74 -14.17
CA ALA A 254 -8.27 -15.12 -12.83
C ALA A 254 -9.63 -14.49 -12.46
N GLY A 255 -9.82 -13.20 -12.76
CA GLY A 255 -11.08 -12.51 -12.52
C GLY A 255 -12.23 -13.04 -13.39
N MET A 256 -11.97 -13.31 -14.67
CA MET A 256 -12.93 -13.96 -15.58
C MET A 256 -13.30 -15.35 -15.06
N PHE A 257 -12.31 -16.16 -14.68
CA PHE A 257 -12.51 -17.52 -14.17
C PHE A 257 -13.39 -17.55 -12.91
N LEU A 258 -13.13 -16.67 -11.94
CA LEU A 258 -13.98 -16.55 -10.75
C LEU A 258 -15.41 -16.11 -11.09
N SER A 259 -15.57 -15.18 -12.03
CA SER A 259 -16.90 -14.71 -12.48
C SER A 259 -17.68 -15.82 -13.21
N LEU A 260 -16.99 -16.68 -13.96
CA LEU A 260 -17.56 -17.86 -14.59
C LEU A 260 -17.91 -18.95 -13.56
N LEU A 261 -17.09 -19.16 -12.53
CA LEU A 261 -17.42 -20.01 -11.39
C LEU A 261 -18.67 -19.52 -10.66
N GLU A 262 -18.81 -18.21 -10.47
CA GLU A 262 -20.02 -17.62 -9.89
C GLU A 262 -21.26 -17.89 -10.75
N SER A 263 -21.11 -17.76 -12.07
CA SER A 263 -22.18 -18.05 -13.03
C SER A 263 -22.57 -19.54 -13.01
N LEU A 264 -21.59 -20.44 -12.82
CA LEU A 264 -21.85 -21.87 -12.64
C LEU A 264 -22.67 -22.12 -11.36
N VAL A 265 -22.34 -21.45 -10.25
CA VAL A 265 -23.10 -21.51 -9.01
C VAL A 265 -24.53 -21.00 -9.21
N GLU A 266 -24.72 -19.88 -9.91
CA GLU A 266 -26.04 -19.33 -10.20
C GLU A 266 -26.89 -20.30 -11.06
N MET A 267 -26.25 -20.99 -12.01
CA MET A 267 -26.90 -22.04 -12.82
C MET A 267 -27.30 -23.27 -12.00
N THR A 268 -26.55 -23.63 -10.96
CA THR A 268 -26.87 -24.80 -10.12
C THR A 268 -27.94 -24.48 -9.08
N VAL A 269 -27.89 -23.30 -8.46
CA VAL A 269 -28.80 -22.90 -7.38
C VAL A 269 -30.12 -22.35 -7.93
N THR A 270 -30.09 -21.60 -9.04
CA THR A 270 -31.27 -20.93 -9.62
C THR A 270 -31.43 -21.22 -11.11
N PRO A 271 -31.79 -22.47 -11.50
CA PRO A 271 -31.91 -22.86 -12.91
C PRO A 271 -32.98 -22.08 -13.68
N GLU A 272 -33.97 -21.50 -12.99
CA GLU A 272 -35.02 -20.65 -13.59
C GLU A 272 -34.45 -19.38 -14.25
N ARG A 273 -33.26 -18.93 -13.82
CA ARG A 273 -32.58 -17.72 -14.34
C ARG A 273 -31.56 -18.00 -15.43
N TYR A 274 -31.55 -19.21 -15.99
CA TYR A 274 -30.55 -19.63 -17.00
C TYR A 274 -30.33 -18.61 -18.12
N ALA A 275 -31.39 -18.02 -18.70
CA ALA A 275 -31.28 -17.03 -19.76
C ALA A 275 -30.52 -15.76 -19.31
N HIS A 276 -30.72 -15.31 -18.07
CA HIS A 276 -30.00 -14.19 -17.49
C HIS A 276 -28.53 -14.56 -17.25
N THR A 277 -28.27 -15.75 -16.73
CA THR A 277 -26.90 -16.23 -16.49
C THR A 277 -26.10 -16.37 -17.78
N VAL A 278 -26.72 -16.79 -18.89
CA VAL A 278 -26.08 -16.81 -20.21
C VAL A 278 -25.69 -15.41 -20.69
N LEU A 279 -26.56 -14.41 -20.50
CA LEU A 279 -26.22 -13.02 -20.83
C LEU A 279 -25.07 -12.51 -19.94
N ARG A 280 -25.07 -12.88 -18.66
CA ARG A 280 -23.99 -12.58 -17.73
C ARG A 280 -22.66 -13.18 -18.18
N ILE A 281 -22.63 -14.47 -18.56
CA ILE A 281 -21.44 -15.14 -19.08
C ILE A 281 -20.88 -14.40 -20.30
N ARG A 282 -21.74 -14.03 -21.25
CA ARG A 282 -21.32 -13.25 -22.44
C ARG A 282 -20.75 -11.89 -22.06
N SER A 283 -21.36 -11.20 -21.11
CA SER A 283 -20.87 -9.91 -20.63
C SER A 283 -19.50 -10.04 -19.95
N VAL A 284 -19.29 -11.10 -19.17
CA VAL A 284 -18.00 -11.37 -18.49
C VAL A 284 -16.89 -11.62 -19.52
N ILE A 285 -17.18 -12.42 -20.56
CA ILE A 285 -16.22 -12.69 -21.64
C ILE A 285 -15.89 -11.41 -22.42
N ALA A 286 -16.92 -10.64 -22.81
CA ALA A 286 -16.72 -9.38 -23.55
C ALA A 286 -15.94 -8.35 -22.72
N GLU A 287 -16.16 -8.30 -21.40
CA GLU A 287 -15.37 -7.47 -20.49
C GLU A 287 -13.90 -7.92 -20.47
N ALA A 288 -13.63 -9.22 -20.34
CA ALA A 288 -12.26 -9.75 -20.36
C ALA A 288 -11.54 -9.45 -21.68
N GLU A 289 -12.19 -9.67 -22.82
CA GLU A 289 -11.68 -9.35 -24.16
C GLU A 289 -11.36 -7.86 -24.33
N SER A 290 -12.27 -6.99 -23.88
CA SER A 290 -12.05 -5.54 -23.91
C SER A 290 -10.85 -5.12 -23.06
N ARG A 291 -10.56 -5.84 -21.97
CA ARG A 291 -9.46 -5.53 -21.06
C ARG A 291 -8.13 -6.05 -21.59
N TRP A 292 -8.10 -7.26 -22.15
CA TRP A 292 -6.93 -7.78 -22.86
C TRP A 292 -6.52 -6.87 -24.02
N ALA A 293 -7.49 -6.30 -24.75
CA ALA A 293 -7.18 -5.32 -25.80
C ALA A 293 -6.37 -4.11 -25.30
N ALA A 294 -6.45 -3.76 -24.01
CA ALA A 294 -5.68 -2.67 -23.40
C ALA A 294 -4.34 -3.11 -22.78
N THR A 295 -4.21 -4.36 -22.31
CA THR A 295 -3.04 -4.83 -21.53
C THR A 295 -2.12 -5.82 -22.26
N GLY A 296 -2.62 -6.55 -23.27
CA GLY A 296 -1.87 -7.59 -24.00
C GLY A 296 -2.70 -8.84 -24.33
N GLU A 297 -2.09 -9.81 -25.02
CA GLU A 297 -2.78 -11.02 -25.48
C GLU A 297 -3.22 -11.94 -24.31
N SER A 298 -4.35 -12.62 -24.53
CA SER A 298 -4.87 -13.66 -23.64
C SER A 298 -4.08 -14.96 -23.78
N CYS A 299 -4.00 -15.74 -22.70
CA CYS A 299 -3.40 -17.07 -22.74
C CYS A 299 -4.19 -18.05 -23.64
N GLU A 300 -3.52 -19.05 -24.23
CA GLU A 300 -4.16 -20.09 -25.07
C GLU A 300 -5.27 -20.85 -24.30
N GLN A 301 -5.07 -21.05 -23.00
CA GLN A 301 -6.03 -21.68 -22.09
C GLN A 301 -7.31 -20.84 -21.97
N ALA A 302 -7.17 -19.53 -21.82
CA ALA A 302 -8.30 -18.59 -21.77
C ALA A 302 -9.07 -18.57 -23.09
N VAL A 303 -8.37 -18.55 -24.23
CA VAL A 303 -9.01 -18.61 -25.57
C VAL A 303 -9.77 -19.92 -25.75
N SER A 304 -9.17 -21.05 -25.34
CA SER A 304 -9.79 -22.38 -25.42
C SER A 304 -11.05 -22.47 -24.54
N LEU A 305 -11.00 -21.89 -23.33
CA LEU A 305 -12.14 -21.81 -22.42
C LEU A 305 -13.28 -20.98 -23.03
N ILE A 306 -12.97 -19.80 -23.57
CA ILE A 306 -13.95 -18.90 -24.20
C ILE A 306 -14.60 -19.59 -25.41
N ALA A 307 -13.80 -20.18 -26.30
CA ALA A 307 -14.31 -20.92 -27.45
C ALA A 307 -15.22 -22.09 -27.05
N GLY A 308 -14.81 -22.87 -26.04
CA GLY A 308 -15.59 -24.00 -25.54
C GLY A 308 -16.90 -23.60 -24.85
N ILE A 309 -16.95 -22.41 -24.24
CA ILE A 309 -18.18 -21.86 -23.65
C ILE A 309 -19.10 -21.27 -24.72
N LEU A 310 -18.55 -20.55 -25.70
CA LEU A 310 -19.34 -19.87 -26.74
C LEU A 310 -19.87 -20.83 -27.82
N GLU A 311 -19.17 -21.91 -28.15
CA GLU A 311 -19.61 -22.87 -29.17
C GLU A 311 -21.02 -23.45 -28.90
N PRO A 312 -21.36 -23.91 -27.68
CA PRO A 312 -22.74 -24.29 -27.33
C PRO A 312 -23.72 -23.12 -27.36
N LEU A 313 -23.28 -21.89 -27.03
CA LEU A 313 -24.14 -20.72 -26.87
C LEU A 313 -24.46 -20.01 -28.21
N ASP A 314 -23.58 -20.12 -29.21
CA ASP A 314 -23.67 -19.46 -30.54
C ASP A 314 -24.09 -20.41 -31.68
N GLY A 315 -24.44 -21.66 -31.37
CA GLY A 315 -24.81 -22.67 -32.36
C GLY A 315 -25.99 -22.25 -33.27
N PRO A 316 -26.01 -22.66 -34.55
CA PRO A 316 -27.06 -22.27 -35.50
C PRO A 316 -28.44 -22.78 -35.06
N GLU A 317 -29.44 -21.90 -35.12
CA GLU A 317 -30.80 -22.08 -34.57
C GLU A 317 -31.58 -23.32 -35.07
N TRP A 318 -31.10 -24.02 -36.11
CA TRP A 318 -31.84 -25.12 -36.75
C TRP A 318 -31.58 -26.52 -36.16
N ASP A 319 -30.54 -26.71 -35.36
CA ASP A 319 -30.20 -28.03 -34.79
C ASP A 319 -30.20 -27.97 -33.26
N SER A 320 -31.39 -28.04 -32.68
CA SER A 320 -31.67 -28.33 -31.26
C SER A 320 -30.76 -27.61 -30.24
N LYS A 321 -31.20 -26.43 -29.76
CA LYS A 321 -30.82 -25.80 -28.47
C LYS A 321 -29.73 -26.56 -27.69
N LYS A 322 -28.45 -26.39 -28.06
CA LYS A 322 -27.35 -26.93 -27.26
C LYS A 322 -27.27 -26.10 -25.99
N ILE A 323 -27.92 -26.57 -24.94
CA ILE A 323 -27.87 -25.93 -23.63
C ILE A 323 -26.48 -26.22 -23.06
N LEU A 324 -25.77 -25.17 -22.63
CA LEU A 324 -24.58 -25.32 -21.82
C LEU A 324 -24.98 -25.98 -20.50
N SER A 325 -24.76 -27.29 -20.38
CA SER A 325 -25.06 -28.03 -19.16
C SER A 325 -24.07 -27.69 -18.03
N VAL A 326 -24.53 -27.75 -16.78
CA VAL A 326 -23.68 -27.53 -15.59
C VAL A 326 -22.45 -28.44 -15.61
N GLY A 327 -22.61 -29.71 -16.00
CA GLY A 327 -21.50 -30.66 -16.07
C GLY A 327 -20.47 -30.33 -17.15
N ALA A 328 -20.92 -29.94 -18.35
CA ALA A 328 -20.03 -29.51 -19.42
C ALA A 328 -19.30 -28.20 -19.05
N PHE A 329 -20.02 -27.24 -18.46
CA PHE A 329 -19.43 -25.99 -18.03
C PHE A 329 -18.40 -26.19 -16.91
N GLY A 330 -18.72 -27.02 -15.91
CA GLY A 330 -17.77 -27.41 -14.87
C GLY A 330 -16.53 -28.11 -15.43
N HIS A 331 -16.68 -29.01 -16.41
CA HIS A 331 -15.54 -29.69 -17.04
C HIS A 331 -14.61 -28.70 -17.78
N LEU A 332 -15.17 -27.72 -18.48
CA LEU A 332 -14.38 -26.68 -19.14
C LEU A 332 -13.57 -25.87 -18.13
N LEU A 333 -14.18 -25.48 -17.00
CA LEU A 333 -13.51 -24.76 -15.93
C LEU A 333 -12.42 -25.59 -15.22
N VAL A 334 -12.61 -26.91 -15.05
CA VAL A 334 -11.55 -27.78 -14.51
C VAL A 334 -10.38 -27.89 -15.49
N THR A 335 -10.67 -27.98 -16.79
CA THR A 335 -9.67 -28.24 -17.84
C THR A 335 -8.81 -27.01 -18.14
N HIS A 336 -9.42 -25.82 -18.09
CA HIS A 336 -8.79 -24.55 -18.44
C HIS A 336 -8.72 -23.62 -17.24
N ALA A 337 -8.17 -24.12 -16.13
CA ALA A 337 -7.90 -23.30 -14.95
C ALA A 337 -6.69 -22.38 -15.19
N PRO A 338 -6.72 -21.13 -14.69
CA PRO A 338 -5.63 -20.19 -14.86
C PRO A 338 -4.37 -20.64 -14.12
N PHE A 339 -3.21 -20.43 -14.74
CA PHE A 339 -1.90 -20.78 -14.18
C PHE A 339 -1.01 -19.54 -14.13
N LEU A 340 -0.11 -19.52 -13.14
CA LEU A 340 0.86 -18.43 -13.01
C LEU A 340 1.87 -18.46 -14.18
N PRO A 341 2.26 -17.29 -14.73
CA PRO A 341 3.27 -17.22 -15.78
C PRO A 341 4.60 -17.89 -15.39
N ASP A 342 5.32 -18.46 -16.35
CA ASP A 342 6.54 -19.25 -16.09
C ASP A 342 7.74 -18.42 -15.61
N VAL A 343 7.79 -17.12 -15.93
CA VAL A 343 8.89 -16.23 -15.56
C VAL A 343 8.33 -15.02 -14.82
N PHE A 344 8.99 -14.59 -13.75
CA PHE A 344 8.71 -13.30 -13.11
C PHE A 344 9.58 -12.21 -13.75
N PRO A 345 9.03 -11.31 -14.57
CA PRO A 345 9.83 -10.30 -15.24
C PRO A 345 10.19 -9.16 -14.26
N ASN A 346 11.44 -8.69 -14.33
CA ASN A 346 12.00 -7.48 -13.69
C ASN A 346 11.33 -7.02 -12.38
N ILE A 347 11.73 -7.63 -11.26
CA ILE A 347 11.25 -7.34 -9.90
C ILE A 347 11.37 -5.84 -9.52
N GLY A 348 12.37 -5.13 -10.05
CA GLY A 348 12.59 -3.71 -9.73
C GLY A 348 11.59 -2.73 -10.35
N ASP A 349 10.84 -3.14 -11.38
CA ASP A 349 9.96 -2.24 -12.13
C ASP A 349 8.56 -2.14 -11.49
N ILE A 350 8.18 -3.15 -10.69
CA ILE A 350 6.87 -3.22 -10.05
C ILE A 350 6.84 -2.32 -8.81
N LYS A 351 6.08 -1.23 -8.90
CA LYS A 351 5.90 -0.28 -7.81
C LYS A 351 4.48 -0.28 -7.30
N ALA A 352 4.34 -0.43 -5.99
CA ALA A 352 3.05 -0.28 -5.30
C ALA A 352 2.61 1.20 -5.30
N LYS A 353 1.34 1.44 -5.58
CA LYS A 353 0.66 2.73 -5.40
C LYS A 353 0.18 2.81 -3.96
N TRP A 354 0.67 3.80 -3.22
CA TRP A 354 0.35 3.96 -1.81
C TRP A 354 0.19 5.43 -1.46
N ALA A 355 -0.46 5.66 -0.33
CA ALA A 355 -0.67 7.00 0.19
C ALA A 355 -0.41 7.07 1.68
N GLN A 356 -0.09 8.28 2.14
CA GLN A 356 0.17 8.58 3.54
C GLN A 356 -0.65 9.80 3.94
N ILE A 357 -1.65 9.58 4.81
CA ILE A 357 -2.50 10.65 5.32
C ILE A 357 -1.81 11.31 6.51
N SER A 358 -1.44 12.58 6.35
CA SER A 358 -0.82 13.42 7.39
C SER A 358 -1.86 14.17 8.22
N GLU A 359 -2.97 14.60 7.59
CA GLU A 359 -4.10 15.22 8.27
C GLU A 359 -5.41 14.59 7.76
N PRO A 360 -6.40 14.31 8.65
CA PRO A 360 -6.38 14.57 10.08
C PRO A 360 -5.45 13.62 10.85
N ASN A 361 -4.81 14.12 11.91
CA ASN A 361 -3.91 13.31 12.74
C ASN A 361 -4.72 12.19 13.43
N ARG A 362 -4.30 10.94 13.22
CA ARG A 362 -4.97 9.73 13.71
C ARG A 362 -5.30 9.79 15.20
N ASP A 363 -4.37 10.21 16.04
CA ASP A 363 -4.55 10.17 17.49
C ASP A 363 -5.55 11.25 17.94
N VAL A 364 -5.41 12.45 17.39
CA VAL A 364 -6.29 13.60 17.69
C VAL A 364 -7.72 13.34 17.18
N ALA A 365 -7.86 12.74 16.00
CA ALA A 365 -9.15 12.50 15.36
C ALA A 365 -10.01 11.47 16.09
N ILE A 366 -9.39 10.56 16.86
CA ILE A 366 -10.09 9.54 17.65
C ILE A 366 -10.46 10.09 19.04
N GLU A 367 -9.55 10.86 19.67
CA GLU A 367 -9.79 11.41 21.00
C GLU A 367 -10.83 12.53 21.00
N LYS A 368 -10.78 13.43 20.01
CA LYS A 368 -11.66 14.61 19.97
C LYS A 368 -12.75 14.45 18.91
N PRO A 369 -14.00 14.16 19.30
CA PRO A 369 -15.08 13.99 18.34
C PRO A 369 -15.38 15.29 17.60
N LEU A 370 -15.46 15.22 16.27
CA LEU A 370 -15.91 16.29 15.40
C LEU A 370 -17.41 16.48 15.58
N ARG A 371 -17.80 17.58 16.25
CA ARG A 371 -19.20 17.93 16.48
C ARG A 371 -19.70 18.87 15.40
N PHE A 372 -20.83 18.52 14.77
CA PHE A 372 -21.48 19.36 13.76
C PHE A 372 -22.99 19.19 13.82
N VAL A 373 -23.74 20.06 13.15
CA VAL A 373 -25.20 20.00 13.15
C VAL A 373 -25.68 19.02 12.07
N ALA A 374 -26.55 18.09 12.44
CA ALA A 374 -27.20 17.17 11.52
C ALA A 374 -27.94 17.94 10.41
N GLY A 375 -27.86 17.44 9.18
CA GLY A 375 -28.39 18.09 7.99
C GLY A 375 -27.48 19.17 7.38
N LEU A 376 -26.35 19.52 8.02
CA LEU A 376 -25.34 20.41 7.45
C LEU A 376 -24.02 19.64 7.19
N PRO A 377 -23.36 19.85 6.05
CA PRO A 377 -22.06 19.25 5.79
C PRO A 377 -20.98 19.87 6.67
N CYS A 378 -20.12 19.03 7.22
CA CYS A 378 -18.93 19.41 7.96
C CYS A 378 -17.69 19.14 7.10
N ALA A 379 -16.86 20.16 6.90
CA ALA A 379 -15.62 20.02 6.15
C ALA A 379 -14.49 19.50 7.06
N VAL A 380 -13.89 18.39 6.66
CA VAL A 380 -12.68 17.84 7.27
C VAL A 380 -11.51 18.04 6.32
N ARG A 381 -10.45 18.68 6.82
CA ARG A 381 -9.23 18.85 6.04
C ARG A 381 -8.50 17.52 5.93
N LEU A 382 -8.26 17.09 4.70
CA LEU A 382 -7.51 15.90 4.35
C LEU A 382 -6.22 16.32 3.62
N VAL A 383 -5.08 15.99 4.20
CA VAL A 383 -3.77 16.19 3.57
C VAL A 383 -3.04 14.87 3.46
N ALA A 384 -2.72 14.45 2.25
CA ALA A 384 -2.06 13.19 1.99
C ALA A 384 -0.94 13.32 0.95
N THR A 385 0.12 12.53 1.10
CA THR A 385 1.14 12.32 0.08
C THR A 385 0.82 11.06 -0.72
N LEU A 386 1.02 11.13 -2.03
CA LEU A 386 0.76 10.06 -2.99
C LEU A 386 2.08 9.60 -3.59
N HIS A 387 2.24 8.29 -3.72
CA HIS A 387 3.45 7.69 -4.27
C HIS A 387 3.12 6.71 -5.40
N ASN A 388 3.86 6.81 -6.51
CA ASN A 388 3.72 5.98 -7.71
C ASN A 388 2.33 6.04 -8.38
N VAL A 389 1.57 7.11 -8.16
CA VAL A 389 0.24 7.33 -8.76
C VAL A 389 0.39 8.03 -10.11
N THR A 390 -0.14 7.44 -11.19
CA THR A 390 -0.02 8.00 -12.54
C THR A 390 -1.01 9.15 -12.78
N GLU A 391 -0.82 9.94 -13.83
CA GLU A 391 -1.73 11.05 -14.16
C GLU A 391 -3.18 10.59 -14.41
N ASN A 392 -3.34 9.43 -15.05
CA ASN A 392 -4.66 8.84 -15.31
C ASN A 392 -5.33 8.39 -13.99
N ASP A 393 -4.55 7.86 -13.06
CA ASP A 393 -5.04 7.50 -11.72
C ASP A 393 -5.52 8.73 -10.93
N ARG A 394 -4.86 9.89 -11.09
CA ARG A 394 -5.24 11.14 -10.40
C ARG A 394 -6.66 11.58 -10.75
N HIS A 395 -7.12 11.34 -11.97
CA HIS A 395 -8.48 11.67 -12.40
C HIS A 395 -9.54 10.78 -11.74
N ASN A 396 -9.15 9.55 -11.42
CA ASN A 396 -9.99 8.51 -10.84
C ASN A 396 -9.91 8.44 -9.31
N LEU A 397 -8.98 9.17 -8.71
CA LEU A 397 -8.81 9.23 -7.27
C LEU A 397 -10.03 9.84 -6.57
N ARG A 398 -10.51 9.16 -5.53
CA ARG A 398 -11.59 9.60 -4.64
C ARG A 398 -11.20 9.38 -3.19
N VAL A 399 -11.85 10.13 -2.31
CA VAL A 399 -11.88 9.83 -0.87
C VAL A 399 -13.18 9.10 -0.59
N GLN A 400 -13.08 7.84 -0.22
CA GLN A 400 -14.20 7.05 0.28
C GLN A 400 -14.44 7.40 1.75
N VAL A 401 -15.71 7.67 2.08
CA VAL A 401 -16.18 7.97 3.43
C VAL A 401 -17.13 6.86 3.85
N ASP A 402 -16.69 5.98 4.74
CA ASP A 402 -17.55 4.94 5.30
C ASP A 402 -18.20 5.44 6.59
N TYR A 403 -19.53 5.44 6.59
CA TYR A 403 -20.35 5.87 7.73
C TYR A 403 -20.75 4.67 8.62
N PRO A 404 -21.07 4.90 9.91
CA PRO A 404 -21.47 3.85 10.85
C PRO A 404 -22.70 3.03 10.44
N ASN A 405 -23.55 3.57 9.57
CA ASN A 405 -24.74 2.91 9.04
C ASN A 405 -24.43 2.04 7.80
N ASN A 406 -23.16 1.72 7.54
CA ASN A 406 -22.67 1.02 6.35
C ASN A 406 -22.96 1.73 5.02
N THR A 407 -23.30 3.01 5.03
CA THR A 407 -23.36 3.81 3.80
C THR A 407 -21.99 4.34 3.44
N ARG A 408 -21.74 4.49 2.13
CA ARG A 408 -20.47 4.96 1.59
C ARG A 408 -20.68 6.23 0.79
N GLY A 409 -19.87 7.25 1.07
CA GLY A 409 -19.76 8.45 0.24
C GLY A 409 -18.47 8.43 -0.56
N TYR A 410 -18.49 9.00 -1.77
CA TYR A 410 -17.28 9.19 -2.57
C TYR A 410 -17.10 10.67 -2.87
N PHE A 411 -15.96 11.21 -2.46
CA PHE A 411 -15.61 12.60 -2.69
C PHE A 411 -14.50 12.70 -3.72
N ARG A 412 -14.67 13.54 -4.74
CA ARG A 412 -13.65 13.81 -5.75
C ARG A 412 -12.86 15.07 -5.35
N PRO A 413 -11.55 14.95 -5.06
CA PRO A 413 -10.70 16.11 -4.88
C PRO A 413 -10.73 17.00 -6.13
N LEU A 414 -10.69 18.32 -5.94
CA LEU A 414 -10.60 19.25 -7.07
C LEU A 414 -9.20 19.15 -7.69
N SER A 415 -9.09 19.46 -8.98
CA SER A 415 -7.78 19.52 -9.65
C SER A 415 -6.85 20.55 -9.01
N THR A 416 -7.41 21.60 -8.40
CA THR A 416 -6.68 22.63 -7.64
C THR A 416 -6.16 22.15 -6.29
N ASP A 417 -6.73 21.07 -5.75
CA ASP A 417 -6.34 20.51 -4.45
C ASP A 417 -5.12 19.58 -4.57
N ILE A 418 -4.75 19.23 -5.80
CA ILE A 418 -3.61 18.38 -6.14
C ILE A 418 -2.44 19.31 -6.48
N SER A 419 -1.27 19.05 -5.88
CA SER A 419 -0.03 19.78 -6.16
C SER A 419 0.32 19.75 -7.66
N GLU A 420 1.07 20.73 -8.17
CA GLU A 420 1.55 20.74 -9.57
C GLU A 420 2.38 19.49 -9.91
N GLU A 421 3.19 19.02 -8.96
CA GLU A 421 3.94 17.76 -9.07
C GLU A 421 3.01 16.53 -8.99
N GLY A 422 1.86 16.70 -8.32
CA GLY A 422 0.80 15.71 -8.13
C GLY A 422 1.09 14.60 -7.13
N ASP A 423 2.07 14.83 -6.26
CA ASP A 423 2.48 13.91 -5.19
C ASP A 423 1.83 14.28 -3.85
N ARG A 424 1.07 15.37 -3.79
CA ARG A 424 0.38 15.81 -2.57
C ARG A 424 -1.02 16.28 -2.87
N ILE A 425 -1.94 15.93 -1.97
CA ILE A 425 -3.34 16.36 -1.99
C ILE A 425 -3.64 17.11 -0.71
N SER A 426 -4.27 18.27 -0.84
CA SER A 426 -4.85 19.02 0.27
C SER A 426 -6.29 19.38 -0.09
N SER A 427 -7.25 18.56 0.36
CA SER A 427 -8.66 18.75 0.02
C SER A 427 -9.54 18.84 1.26
N LEU A 428 -10.75 19.38 1.09
CA LEU A 428 -11.77 19.48 2.13
C LEU A 428 -12.84 18.42 1.87
N VAL A 429 -12.81 17.34 2.66
CA VAL A 429 -13.78 16.25 2.56
C VAL A 429 -15.02 16.64 3.33
N LEU A 430 -16.17 16.65 2.66
CA LEU A 430 -17.45 16.98 3.27
C LEU A 430 -18.08 15.73 3.87
N ILE A 431 -18.18 15.70 5.20
CA ILE A 431 -18.88 14.66 5.96
C ILE A 431 -20.27 15.20 6.31
N SER A 432 -21.31 14.45 5.99
CA SER A 432 -22.68 14.88 6.28
C SER A 432 -23.51 13.70 6.77
N SER A 433 -24.37 13.96 7.75
CA SER A 433 -25.40 13.02 8.16
C SER A 433 -26.73 13.75 8.19
N SER A 434 -27.78 13.13 7.63
CA SER A 434 -29.13 13.68 7.62
C SER A 434 -29.77 13.70 9.01
N GLU A 435 -29.42 12.72 9.84
CA GLU A 435 -29.96 12.53 11.18
C GLU A 435 -28.90 12.78 12.24
N ALA A 436 -29.35 13.22 13.42
CA ALA A 436 -28.47 13.34 14.58
C ALA A 436 -28.19 11.95 15.16
N TRP A 437 -26.98 11.74 15.68
CA TRP A 437 -26.60 10.48 16.32
C TRP A 437 -26.70 10.59 17.83
N SER A 438 -27.11 9.49 18.47
CA SER A 438 -27.21 9.37 19.92
C SER A 438 -25.87 9.58 20.61
N ASP A 439 -24.79 9.09 19.99
CA ASP A 439 -23.41 9.20 20.47
C ASP A 439 -22.46 9.45 19.29
N ALA A 440 -21.23 9.84 19.60
CA ALA A 440 -20.17 9.96 18.62
C ALA A 440 -19.78 8.58 18.09
N ALA A 441 -19.63 8.47 16.77
CA ALA A 441 -19.29 7.21 16.11
C ALA A 441 -18.14 7.39 15.12
N ASP A 442 -17.52 6.27 14.76
CA ASP A 442 -16.34 6.26 13.90
C ASP A 442 -16.76 6.37 12.43
N VAL A 443 -16.14 7.32 11.72
CA VAL A 443 -16.22 7.49 10.28
C VAL A 443 -14.83 7.18 9.71
N ILE A 444 -14.77 6.44 8.61
CA ILE A 444 -13.50 6.02 8.01
C ILE A 444 -13.29 6.77 6.71
N LEU A 445 -12.15 7.43 6.57
CA LEU A 445 -11.70 8.07 5.33
C LEU A 445 -10.61 7.21 4.70
N THR A 446 -10.84 6.78 3.46
CA THR A 446 -9.91 5.92 2.71
C THR A 446 -9.63 6.55 1.35
N LEU A 447 -8.36 6.67 0.96
CA LEU A 447 -8.01 7.07 -0.40
C LEU A 447 -8.17 5.87 -1.34
N VAL A 448 -9.00 6.03 -2.38
CA VAL A 448 -9.35 4.97 -3.33
C VAL A 448 -9.23 5.46 -4.77
N LEU A 449 -8.89 4.56 -5.68
CA LEU A 449 -9.02 4.73 -7.12
C LEU A 449 -10.34 4.13 -7.57
N MET A 450 -11.16 4.91 -8.27
CA MET A 450 -12.37 4.39 -8.90
C MET A 450 -12.04 3.79 -10.25
N THR A 451 -12.48 2.56 -10.49
CA THR A 451 -12.35 1.92 -11.79
C THR A 451 -13.75 1.74 -12.39
N ASP A 452 -13.92 2.25 -13.60
CA ASP A 452 -15.16 2.09 -14.36
C ASP A 452 -15.14 0.69 -14.98
N SER A 453 -15.83 -0.26 -14.34
CA SER A 453 -16.22 -1.51 -14.99
C SER A 453 -17.65 -1.38 -15.53
N SER A 454 -17.94 -2.10 -16.61
CA SER A 454 -19.19 -2.04 -17.38
C SER A 454 -20.45 -2.39 -16.56
N GLN A 455 -20.32 -2.93 -15.34
CA GLN A 455 -21.46 -3.31 -14.49
C GLN A 455 -21.51 -2.61 -13.13
N GLN A 456 -20.37 -2.23 -12.54
CA GLN A 456 -20.32 -1.53 -11.25
C GLN A 456 -18.99 -0.81 -11.03
N ALA A 457 -19.04 0.44 -10.56
CA ALA A 457 -17.81 1.16 -10.23
C ALA A 457 -17.14 0.50 -9.00
N VAL A 458 -15.90 0.04 -9.15
CA VAL A 458 -15.17 -0.63 -8.07
C VAL A 458 -14.21 0.38 -7.43
N SER A 459 -14.28 0.49 -6.11
CA SER A 459 -13.36 1.31 -5.33
C SER A 459 -12.13 0.49 -4.92
N VAL A 460 -10.97 0.83 -5.47
CA VAL A 460 -9.69 0.18 -5.15
C VAL A 460 -8.93 1.02 -4.13
N PRO A 461 -8.76 0.59 -2.88
CA PRO A 461 -8.00 1.36 -1.89
C PRO A 461 -6.52 1.46 -2.26
N LEU A 462 -5.90 2.60 -1.97
CA LEU A 462 -4.45 2.73 -2.03
C LEU A 462 -3.80 1.94 -0.89
N LEU A 463 -2.59 1.41 -1.13
CA LEU A 463 -1.84 0.67 -0.12
C LEU A 463 -1.29 1.61 0.96
N ASP A 464 -0.98 1.05 2.12
CA ASP A 464 -0.27 1.76 3.18
C ASP A 464 1.21 1.93 2.84
N SER A 465 1.85 2.90 3.51
CA SER A 465 3.30 3.10 3.42
C SER A 465 4.08 1.81 3.68
N PRO A 466 5.19 1.55 2.95
CA PRO A 466 6.09 0.42 3.18
C PRO A 466 6.48 0.24 4.65
N SER A 467 6.80 1.34 5.33
CA SER A 467 7.19 1.34 6.75
C SER A 467 6.02 1.18 7.73
N SER A 468 4.77 1.10 7.26
CA SER A 468 3.52 1.03 8.06
C SER A 468 3.30 2.18 9.07
N ALA A 469 4.14 3.22 9.03
CA ALA A 469 4.13 4.29 10.01
C ALA A 469 2.93 5.23 9.84
N GLN A 470 2.50 5.47 8.60
CA GLN A 470 1.30 6.25 8.29
C GLN A 470 0.42 5.53 7.26
N PRO A 471 -0.88 5.33 7.57
CA PRO A 471 -1.79 4.61 6.70
C PRO A 471 -2.41 5.49 5.60
N ALA A 472 -2.91 4.85 4.55
CA ALA A 472 -3.77 5.44 3.51
C ALA A 472 -5.23 5.57 3.96
N THR A 473 -5.53 5.16 5.19
CA THR A 473 -6.85 5.18 5.82
C THR A 473 -6.79 5.85 7.19
N VAL A 474 -7.70 6.78 7.47
CA VAL A 474 -7.82 7.44 8.78
C VAL A 474 -9.21 7.27 9.35
N ARG A 475 -9.28 6.91 10.63
CA ARG A 475 -10.52 6.86 11.41
C ARG A 475 -10.68 8.17 12.16
N LEU A 476 -11.86 8.75 12.06
CA LEU A 476 -12.23 9.96 12.78
C LEU A 476 -13.52 9.74 13.55
N ARG A 477 -13.63 10.32 14.73
CA ARG A 477 -14.84 10.25 15.53
C ARG A 477 -15.72 11.46 15.21
N ALA A 478 -16.97 11.22 14.82
CA ALA A 478 -17.92 12.24 14.39
C ALA A 478 -19.20 12.20 15.23
N HIS A 479 -19.77 13.37 15.54
CA HIS A 479 -21.03 13.48 16.28
C HIS A 479 -21.95 14.56 15.67
N PRO A 480 -22.86 14.16 14.76
CA PRO A 480 -23.92 15.03 14.26
C PRO A 480 -24.97 15.25 15.35
N MET A 481 -25.21 16.50 15.74
CA MET A 481 -26.13 16.90 16.80
C MET A 481 -27.38 17.58 16.21
N THR A 482 -28.49 17.53 16.94
CA THR A 482 -29.66 18.33 16.60
C THR A 482 -29.35 19.82 16.70
N ARG A 483 -29.96 20.62 15.82
CA ARG A 483 -29.87 22.07 15.88
C ARG A 483 -30.55 22.52 17.19
N THR A 484 -29.74 23.00 18.14
CA THR A 484 -30.23 23.55 19.41
C THR A 484 -30.71 24.98 19.24
#